data_AF-R5YGR2-F1
#
_entry.id   AF-R5YGR2-F1
#
_cell.length_a   1.000
_cell.length_b   1.000
_cell.length_c   1.000
_cell.angle_alpha   90.00
_cell.angle_beta   90.00
_cell.angle_gamma   90.00
#
_symmetry.space_group_name_H-M   'P 1'
#
loop_
_entity.id
_entity.type
_entity.pdbx_description
1 polymer ?
#
loop_
_entity_poly.entity_id
_entity_poly.type
_entity_poly.pdbx_seq_one_letter_code
_entity_poly.pdbx_strand_id
1 'polypeptide(L)'
;MNKISQPKWFKDGKVLIINAPTCGINKDGNTQFQVDEKTGKRSETDIDDKLKDSVCIFMEKQTIDVECKYVSYLEEKVVLDSKVLVPQYHDKEIRQEIENVFSDNTNFELISLGELIEQKKIKCFKGHGSPSSDQRVGDIPYIKVSDIRAGQININPTNKIPLELAKKFWKGDESGLKAYDLISPERASKNIGEFSVLMPNQERIVLTKEVIVLRSLVQEMEFDQFYLMWAMSLELVRKQWNRVILMQTNREDVGERYKEILIPIAKKKEIANSVSWYFRKYYLEQAELRRAFQSNLDIDEFKHSFYLE
;
A
#
# COMPACT_ATOMS: atom_id res chain seq x y z
N MET A 1 41.99 -16.10 -24.12
CA MET A 1 40.62 -15.65 -23.80
C MET A 1 40.40 -14.33 -24.51
N ASN A 2 39.47 -14.26 -25.46
CA ASN A 2 39.12 -12.98 -26.09
C ASN A 2 38.54 -12.06 -25.01
N LYS A 3 39.17 -10.90 -24.77
CA LYS A 3 38.57 -9.84 -23.96
C LYS A 3 37.25 -9.47 -24.64
N ILE A 4 36.14 -9.86 -24.03
CA ILE A 4 34.82 -9.34 -24.40
C ILE A 4 34.93 -7.83 -24.26
N SER A 5 34.69 -7.10 -25.34
CA SER A 5 34.67 -5.63 -25.31
C SER A 5 33.61 -5.19 -24.31
N GLN A 6 34.03 -4.60 -23.19
CA GLN A 6 33.11 -4.10 -22.19
C GLN A 6 32.58 -2.74 -22.65
N PRO A 7 31.26 -2.53 -22.61
CA PRO A 7 30.68 -1.22 -22.88
C PRO A 7 31.26 -0.16 -21.94
N LYS A 8 31.31 1.10 -22.38
CA LYS A 8 31.86 2.20 -21.56
C LYS A 8 31.14 2.42 -20.22
N TRP A 9 29.86 2.04 -20.15
CA TRP A 9 29.06 2.10 -18.93
C TRP A 9 29.29 0.91 -17.99
N PHE A 10 30.02 -0.11 -18.40
CA PHE A 10 30.30 -1.25 -17.54
C PHE A 10 31.26 -0.85 -16.41
N LYS A 11 30.96 -1.30 -15.20
CA LYS A 11 31.81 -1.08 -14.02
C LYS A 11 31.85 -2.39 -13.21
N ASP A 12 33.05 -2.90 -12.95
CA ASP A 12 33.23 -4.12 -12.17
C ASP A 12 32.57 -3.99 -10.79
N GLY A 13 31.84 -5.03 -10.37
CA GLY A 13 31.15 -5.09 -9.08
C GLY A 13 29.96 -4.13 -8.95
N LYS A 14 29.50 -3.53 -10.05
CA LYS A 14 28.34 -2.61 -10.05
C LYS A 14 27.27 -3.05 -11.03
N VAL A 15 26.03 -2.72 -10.69
CA VAL A 15 24.87 -2.87 -11.58
C VAL A 15 24.37 -1.48 -11.94
N LEU A 16 24.22 -1.22 -13.25
CA LEU A 16 23.55 -0.03 -13.76
C LEU A 16 22.03 -0.25 -13.70
N ILE A 17 21.33 0.62 -13.00
CA ILE A 17 19.87 0.62 -12.89
C ILE A 17 19.33 1.84 -13.61
N ILE A 18 18.36 1.62 -14.49
CA ILE A 18 17.59 2.68 -15.15
C ILE A 18 16.11 2.47 -14.78
N ASN A 19 15.58 3.33 -13.91
CA ASN A 19 14.21 3.27 -13.41
C ASN A 19 13.37 4.43 -13.96
N ALA A 20 13.24 4.50 -15.28
CA ALA A 20 12.44 5.55 -15.91
C ALA A 20 10.94 5.20 -15.87
N PRO A 21 10.04 6.19 -15.64
CA PRO A 21 8.61 5.94 -15.44
C PRO A 21 7.86 5.59 -16.73
N THR A 22 8.42 5.91 -17.89
CA THR A 22 7.76 5.74 -19.20
C THR A 22 8.76 5.26 -20.25
N CYS A 23 8.27 4.48 -21.22
CA CYS A 23 9.07 3.88 -22.29
C CYS A 23 8.43 4.06 -23.68
N GLY A 24 7.66 5.13 -23.87
CA GLY A 24 7.06 5.49 -25.17
C GLY A 24 5.84 4.66 -25.58
N ILE A 25 5.43 3.68 -24.79
CA ILE A 25 4.26 2.82 -25.04
C ILE A 25 3.36 2.70 -23.81
N ASN A 26 2.05 2.61 -24.04
CA ASN A 26 1.07 2.39 -23.00
C ASN A 26 0.81 0.89 -22.75
N LYS A 27 -0.06 0.58 -21.78
CA LYS A 27 -0.42 -0.80 -21.40
C LYS A 27 -1.02 -1.66 -22.54
N ASP A 28 -1.56 -1.01 -23.58
CA ASP A 28 -2.19 -1.68 -24.72
C ASP A 28 -1.20 -1.83 -25.89
N GLY A 29 0.06 -1.42 -25.71
CA GLY A 29 1.11 -1.46 -26.73
C GLY A 29 1.07 -0.29 -27.72
N ASN A 30 0.22 0.71 -27.51
CA ASN A 30 0.12 1.89 -28.36
C ASN A 30 1.13 2.97 -27.93
N THR A 31 1.56 3.82 -28.86
CA THR A 31 2.45 4.95 -28.55
C THR A 31 1.84 5.85 -27.47
N GLN A 32 2.62 6.08 -26.41
CA GLN A 32 2.30 7.01 -25.34
C GLN A 32 2.89 8.38 -25.68
N PHE A 33 2.05 9.40 -25.66
CA PHE A 33 2.44 10.79 -25.90
C PHE A 33 2.35 11.57 -24.62
N GLN A 34 3.17 12.62 -24.51
CA GLN A 34 3.20 13.49 -23.35
C GLN A 34 1.86 14.21 -23.17
N VAL A 35 1.46 14.41 -21.92
CA VAL A 35 0.28 15.20 -21.56
C VAL A 35 0.75 16.38 -20.75
N ASP A 36 0.39 17.59 -21.19
CA ASP A 36 0.66 18.80 -20.44
C ASP A 36 -0.26 18.85 -19.21
N GLU A 37 0.32 18.80 -18.01
CA GLU A 37 -0.42 18.75 -16.75
C GLU A 37 -1.29 19.99 -16.50
N LYS A 38 -0.92 21.15 -17.05
CA LYS A 38 -1.63 22.43 -16.81
C LYS A 38 -2.86 22.57 -17.71
N THR A 39 -2.78 22.07 -18.92
CA THR A 39 -3.81 22.22 -19.95
C THR A 39 -4.60 20.93 -20.19
N GLY A 40 -4.08 19.79 -19.73
CA GLY A 40 -4.62 18.45 -20.00
C GLY A 40 -4.49 18.01 -21.45
N LYS A 41 -3.77 18.78 -22.30
CA LYS A 41 -3.63 18.46 -23.72
C LYS A 41 -2.55 17.41 -23.93
N ARG A 42 -2.92 16.34 -24.64
CA ARG A 42 -1.98 15.33 -25.14
C ARG A 42 -1.27 15.89 -26.37
N SER A 43 0.06 15.76 -26.42
CA SER A 43 0.86 16.09 -27.60
C SER A 43 0.55 15.11 -28.74
N GLU A 44 0.58 15.60 -29.97
CA GLU A 44 0.44 14.78 -31.18
C GLU A 44 1.79 14.27 -31.70
N THR A 45 2.90 14.87 -31.25
CA THR A 45 4.25 14.62 -31.76
C THR A 45 5.21 14.12 -30.69
N ASP A 46 5.04 14.57 -29.45
CA ASP A 46 6.01 14.32 -28.38
C ASP A 46 5.70 13.00 -27.67
N ILE A 47 6.52 12.01 -27.93
CA ILE A 47 6.46 10.69 -27.29
C ILE A 47 6.93 10.83 -25.84
N ASP A 48 6.22 10.16 -24.92
CA ASP A 48 6.57 10.09 -23.51
C ASP A 48 7.48 8.87 -23.27
N ASP A 49 8.78 9.05 -23.55
CA ASP A 49 9.80 8.00 -23.45
C ASP A 49 10.97 8.46 -22.57
N LYS A 50 10.72 8.56 -21.26
CA LYS A 50 11.75 8.92 -20.29
C LYS A 50 12.87 7.90 -20.22
N LEU A 51 12.63 6.65 -20.60
CA LEU A 51 13.66 5.62 -20.70
C LEU A 51 14.68 5.97 -21.79
N LYS A 52 14.22 6.26 -23.01
CA LYS A 52 15.09 6.70 -24.10
C LYS A 52 15.84 7.97 -23.74
N ASP A 53 15.13 8.98 -23.21
CA ASP A 53 15.75 10.25 -22.80
C ASP A 53 16.90 9.99 -21.82
N SER A 54 16.67 9.16 -20.79
CA SER A 54 17.67 8.81 -19.79
C SER A 54 18.89 8.10 -20.38
N VAL A 55 18.66 7.16 -21.31
CA VAL A 55 19.75 6.42 -21.98
C VAL A 55 20.58 7.37 -22.86
N CYS A 56 19.94 8.24 -23.64
CA CYS A 56 20.62 9.19 -24.50
C CYS A 56 21.52 10.13 -23.68
N ILE A 57 20.97 10.78 -22.65
CA ILE A 57 21.72 11.69 -21.76
C ILE A 57 22.90 10.95 -21.12
N PHE A 58 22.67 9.75 -20.59
CA PHE A 58 23.71 8.98 -19.94
C PHE A 58 24.83 8.53 -20.90
N MET A 59 24.49 8.13 -22.13
CA MET A 59 25.47 7.70 -23.13
C MET A 59 26.33 8.85 -23.66
N GLU A 60 25.76 10.06 -23.75
CA GLU A 60 26.47 11.28 -24.11
C GLU A 60 27.45 11.70 -23.01
N LYS A 61 26.99 11.74 -21.75
CA LYS A 61 27.78 12.24 -20.62
C LYS A 61 28.73 11.22 -20.01
N GLN A 62 28.37 9.94 -20.03
CA GLN A 62 29.04 8.82 -19.36
C GLN A 62 29.32 9.05 -17.85
N THR A 63 28.58 9.97 -17.25
CA THR A 63 28.62 10.34 -15.84
C THR A 63 27.18 10.49 -15.35
N ILE A 64 26.95 10.20 -14.06
CA ILE A 64 25.64 10.36 -13.44
C ILE A 64 25.64 11.69 -12.72
N ASP A 65 24.78 12.60 -13.19
CA ASP A 65 24.55 13.91 -12.60
C ASP A 65 23.04 14.17 -12.44
N VAL A 66 22.68 15.41 -12.11
CA VAL A 66 21.29 15.82 -11.87
C VAL A 66 20.36 15.62 -13.07
N GLU A 67 20.89 15.55 -14.30
CA GLU A 67 20.08 15.30 -15.50
C GLU A 67 19.83 13.79 -15.71
N CYS A 68 20.64 12.93 -15.08
CA CYS A 68 20.50 11.48 -15.10
C CYS A 68 19.58 10.96 -13.98
N LYS A 69 18.45 11.64 -13.72
CA LYS A 69 17.58 11.39 -12.56
C LYS A 69 17.21 9.90 -12.38
N TYR A 70 16.94 9.19 -13.47
CA TYR A 70 16.48 7.81 -13.42
C TYR A 70 17.61 6.77 -13.49
N VAL A 71 18.88 7.20 -13.53
CA VAL A 71 20.05 6.34 -13.74
C VAL A 71 20.89 6.29 -12.47
N SER A 72 21.21 5.08 -12.00
CA SER A 72 22.07 4.90 -10.84
C SER A 72 22.98 3.68 -10.96
N TYR A 73 24.10 3.69 -10.24
CA TYR A 73 24.91 2.49 -9.99
C TYR A 73 24.67 1.98 -8.58
N LEU A 74 24.50 0.67 -8.46
CA LEU A 74 24.41 -0.05 -7.20
C LEU A 74 25.56 -1.04 -7.08
N GLU A 75 25.95 -1.38 -5.86
CA GLU A 75 26.82 -2.53 -5.64
C GLU A 75 26.12 -3.78 -6.13
N GLU A 76 26.82 -4.61 -6.90
CA GLU A 76 26.32 -5.88 -7.39
C GLU A 76 25.81 -6.75 -6.23
N LYS A 77 26.56 -6.80 -5.13
CA LYS A 77 26.17 -7.53 -3.93
C LYS A 77 24.81 -7.08 -3.38
N VAL A 78 24.54 -5.77 -3.33
CA VAL A 78 23.25 -5.25 -2.83
C VAL A 78 22.08 -5.70 -3.71
N VAL A 79 22.29 -5.70 -5.04
CA VAL A 79 21.26 -6.13 -6.00
C VAL A 79 21.02 -7.64 -5.94
N LEU A 80 22.09 -8.43 -5.85
CA LEU A 80 21.97 -9.89 -5.79
C LEU A 80 21.41 -10.37 -4.44
N ASP A 81 21.81 -9.75 -3.33
CA ASP A 81 21.33 -10.09 -1.99
C ASP A 81 19.83 -9.80 -1.84
N SER A 82 19.29 -8.78 -2.54
CA SER A 82 17.85 -8.49 -2.53
C SER A 82 17.02 -9.57 -3.24
N LYS A 83 17.62 -10.33 -4.16
CA LYS A 83 16.96 -11.31 -5.04
C LYS A 83 15.82 -10.71 -5.90
N VAL A 84 15.80 -9.38 -6.05
CA VAL A 84 14.82 -8.66 -6.87
C VAL A 84 15.58 -7.86 -7.93
N LEU A 85 15.44 -8.23 -9.20
CA LEU A 85 16.16 -7.60 -10.32
C LEU A 85 15.29 -6.56 -11.07
N VAL A 86 14.22 -6.07 -10.43
CA VAL A 86 13.34 -5.06 -11.02
C VAL A 86 13.88 -3.67 -10.67
N PRO A 87 14.15 -2.77 -11.64
CA PRO A 87 14.71 -1.45 -11.39
C PRO A 87 13.97 -0.64 -10.32
N GLN A 88 12.63 -0.64 -10.38
CA GLN A 88 11.72 0.03 -9.45
C GLN A 88 11.97 -0.33 -7.98
N TYR A 89 12.36 -1.58 -7.68
CA TYR A 89 12.63 -2.01 -6.32
C TYR A 89 13.85 -1.32 -5.69
N HIS A 90 14.78 -0.90 -6.55
CA HIS A 90 16.02 -0.26 -6.15
C HIS A 90 15.97 1.27 -6.25
N ASP A 91 14.77 1.84 -6.38
CA ASP A 91 14.58 3.28 -6.32
C ASP A 91 15.04 3.82 -4.95
N LYS A 92 16.19 4.50 -4.96
CA LYS A 92 16.81 5.08 -3.78
C LYS A 92 16.17 6.39 -3.36
N GLU A 93 15.61 7.15 -4.30
CA GLU A 93 15.06 8.48 -4.03
C GLU A 93 13.91 8.36 -3.03
N ILE A 94 13.02 7.38 -3.24
CA ILE A 94 11.85 7.18 -2.40
C ILE A 94 12.23 6.88 -0.94
N ARG A 95 13.26 6.05 -0.72
CA ARG A 95 13.72 5.73 0.63
C ARG A 95 14.47 6.89 1.27
N GLN A 96 15.31 7.58 0.49
CA GLN A 96 16.07 8.73 0.99
C GLN A 96 15.17 9.91 1.35
N GLU A 97 14.06 10.12 0.64
CA GLU A 97 13.11 11.21 0.92
C GLU A 97 12.59 11.11 2.36
N ILE A 98 12.11 9.93 2.79
CA ILE A 98 11.64 9.74 4.16
C ILE A 98 12.78 9.78 5.18
N GLU A 99 13.92 9.15 4.89
CA GLU A 99 15.08 9.16 5.79
C GLU A 99 15.58 10.59 6.04
N ASN A 100 15.65 11.43 5.00
CA ASN A 100 16.06 12.82 5.12
C ASN A 100 15.08 13.65 5.96
N VAL A 101 13.77 13.49 5.74
CA VAL A 101 12.73 14.24 6.49
C VAL A 101 12.78 13.92 8.00
N PHE A 102 13.14 12.70 8.38
CA PHE A 102 13.21 12.29 9.78
C PHE A 102 14.62 12.27 10.37
N SER A 103 15.67 12.53 9.58
CA SER A 103 17.08 12.47 10.00
C SER A 103 17.41 13.37 11.20
N ASP A 104 17.00 14.65 11.14
CA ASP A 104 17.21 15.63 12.21
C ASP A 104 16.03 15.72 13.18
N ASN A 105 15.05 14.82 13.06
CA ASN A 105 13.84 14.86 13.87
C ASN A 105 14.05 14.20 15.23
N THR A 106 14.04 15.00 16.30
CA THR A 106 14.23 14.47 17.67
C THR A 106 13.00 13.77 18.22
N ASN A 107 11.82 13.97 17.63
CA ASN A 107 10.53 13.48 18.12
C ASN A 107 10.16 12.09 17.59
N PHE A 108 10.74 11.69 16.45
CA PHE A 108 10.42 10.43 15.79
C PHE A 108 11.65 9.58 15.54
N GLU A 109 11.45 8.30 15.35
CA GLU A 109 12.41 7.33 14.80
C GLU A 109 11.76 6.59 13.65
N LEU A 110 12.52 6.26 12.60
CA LEU A 110 12.03 5.42 11.52
C LEU A 110 12.25 3.95 11.87
N ILE A 111 11.22 3.15 11.68
CA ILE A 111 11.26 1.70 11.86
C ILE A 111 10.44 1.04 10.76
N SER A 112 10.85 -0.16 10.34
CA SER A 112 10.12 -0.90 9.32
C SER A 112 8.89 -1.61 9.87
N LEU A 113 7.89 -1.84 9.02
CA LEU A 113 6.73 -2.68 9.38
C LEU A 113 7.17 -4.09 9.80
N GLY A 114 8.22 -4.63 9.16
CA GLY A 114 8.81 -5.92 9.51
C GLY A 114 9.31 -5.96 10.96
N GLU A 115 10.10 -4.96 11.36
CA GLU A 115 10.60 -4.86 12.73
C GLU A 115 9.45 -4.68 13.75
N LEU A 116 8.44 -3.87 13.43
CA LEU A 116 7.26 -3.72 14.30
C LEU A 116 6.49 -5.02 14.49
N ILE A 117 6.40 -5.86 13.45
CA ILE A 117 5.78 -7.18 13.52
C ILE A 117 6.63 -8.12 14.39
N GLU A 118 7.95 -8.14 14.19
CA GLU A 118 8.88 -8.97 14.96
C GLU A 118 8.88 -8.60 16.45
N GLN A 119 8.85 -7.30 16.76
CA GLN A 119 8.72 -6.77 18.11
C GLN A 119 7.33 -6.95 18.71
N LYS A 120 6.37 -7.51 17.95
CA LYS A 120 4.96 -7.68 18.34
C LYS A 120 4.29 -6.36 18.76
N LYS A 121 4.74 -5.23 18.20
CA LYS A 121 4.08 -3.93 18.37
C LYS A 121 2.87 -3.81 17.45
N ILE A 122 2.92 -4.44 16.27
CA ILE A 122 1.76 -4.61 15.39
C ILE A 122 1.58 -6.08 15.03
N LYS A 123 0.33 -6.47 14.76
CA LYS A 123 -0.04 -7.74 14.15
C LYS A 123 -0.32 -7.50 12.68
N CYS A 124 0.26 -8.34 11.82
CA CYS A 124 -0.07 -8.40 10.40
C CYS A 124 -0.62 -9.79 10.06
N PHE A 125 -1.73 -9.85 9.34
CA PHE A 125 -2.33 -11.12 8.90
C PHE A 125 -3.11 -10.95 7.59
N LYS A 126 -3.37 -12.07 6.92
CA LYS A 126 -4.10 -12.13 5.64
C LYS A 126 -5.59 -12.29 5.85
N GLY A 127 -6.37 -12.07 4.79
CA GLY A 127 -7.81 -12.35 4.80
C GLY A 127 -8.14 -13.85 4.81
N HIS A 128 -9.44 -14.15 4.84
CA HIS A 128 -9.94 -15.49 5.15
C HIS A 128 -9.96 -16.42 3.92
N GLY A 129 -10.38 -15.90 2.77
CA GLY A 129 -10.55 -16.71 1.56
C GLY A 129 -11.57 -16.11 0.60
N SER A 130 -11.73 -16.74 -0.56
CA SER A 130 -12.58 -16.23 -1.64
C SER A 130 -13.70 -17.23 -1.94
N PRO A 131 -14.94 -16.98 -1.43
CA PRO A 131 -16.10 -17.77 -1.79
C PRO A 131 -16.42 -17.65 -3.29
N SER A 132 -16.89 -18.76 -3.87
CA SER A 132 -17.34 -18.81 -5.27
C SER A 132 -18.58 -17.96 -5.49
N SER A 133 -18.92 -17.65 -6.75
CA SER A 133 -20.06 -16.79 -7.09
C SER A 133 -21.42 -17.41 -6.72
N ASP A 134 -21.57 -18.71 -6.93
CA ASP A 134 -22.75 -19.53 -6.62
C ASP A 134 -23.04 -19.67 -5.12
N GLN A 135 -22.05 -19.39 -4.27
CA GLN A 135 -22.17 -19.46 -2.81
C GLN A 135 -22.71 -18.17 -2.18
N ARG A 136 -23.02 -17.14 -2.98
CA ARG A 136 -23.38 -15.79 -2.51
C ARG A 136 -24.88 -15.61 -2.30
N VAL A 137 -25.42 -16.40 -1.36
CA VAL A 137 -26.86 -16.52 -1.10
C VAL A 137 -27.23 -16.30 0.38
N GLY A 138 -26.39 -15.62 1.15
CA GLY A 138 -26.63 -15.41 2.59
C GLY A 138 -26.51 -13.95 3.02
N ASP A 139 -26.21 -13.75 4.30
CA ASP A 139 -26.25 -12.42 4.93
C ASP A 139 -24.87 -11.87 5.31
N ILE A 140 -23.83 -12.72 5.38
CA ILE A 140 -22.49 -12.31 5.80
C ILE A 140 -21.74 -11.67 4.64
N PRO A 141 -21.34 -10.38 4.71
CA PRO A 141 -20.64 -9.73 3.61
C PRO A 141 -19.31 -10.41 3.28
N TYR A 142 -19.08 -10.63 1.99
CA TYR A 142 -17.80 -11.01 1.44
C TYR A 142 -17.17 -9.82 0.72
N ILE A 143 -16.04 -9.35 1.24
CA ILE A 143 -15.33 -8.15 0.78
C ILE A 143 -14.23 -8.54 -0.21
N LYS A 144 -14.36 -8.05 -1.44
CA LYS A 144 -13.33 -8.19 -2.49
C LYS A 144 -12.30 -7.07 -2.39
N VAL A 145 -11.20 -7.24 -3.11
CA VAL A 145 -10.19 -6.19 -3.33
C VAL A 145 -10.82 -4.88 -3.82
N SER A 146 -11.80 -4.94 -4.74
CA SER A 146 -12.49 -3.76 -5.28
C SER A 146 -13.32 -2.99 -4.27
N ASP A 147 -13.70 -3.64 -3.17
CA ASP A 147 -14.55 -3.08 -2.13
C ASP A 147 -13.72 -2.29 -1.08
N ILE A 148 -12.39 -2.43 -1.13
CA ILE A 148 -11.40 -1.78 -0.25
C ILE A 148 -10.82 -0.57 -0.98
N ARG A 149 -11.39 0.61 -0.73
CA ARG A 149 -11.00 1.85 -1.42
C ARG A 149 -11.45 3.07 -0.63
N ALA A 150 -10.81 4.21 -0.91
CA ALA A 150 -11.16 5.52 -0.34
C ALA A 150 -11.23 5.51 1.20
N GLY A 151 -10.32 4.78 1.85
CA GLY A 151 -10.23 4.70 3.30
C GLY A 151 -11.35 3.89 3.97
N GLN A 152 -12.25 3.26 3.22
CA GLN A 152 -13.44 2.58 3.73
C GLN A 152 -13.55 1.13 3.21
N ILE A 153 -14.27 0.31 3.97
CA ILE A 153 -14.73 -1.02 3.55
C ILE A 153 -16.16 -0.88 3.07
N ASN A 154 -16.37 -1.06 1.77
CA ASN A 154 -17.68 -0.94 1.14
C ASN A 154 -18.40 -2.28 1.12
N ILE A 155 -19.53 -2.37 1.81
CA ILE A 155 -20.34 -3.59 1.81
C ILE A 155 -21.10 -3.67 0.48
N ASN A 156 -20.84 -4.72 -0.29
CA ASN A 156 -21.61 -5.00 -1.50
C ASN A 156 -22.79 -5.91 -1.17
N PRO A 157 -24.05 -5.44 -1.27
CA PRO A 157 -25.22 -6.23 -0.88
C PRO A 157 -25.42 -7.49 -1.72
N THR A 158 -24.79 -7.57 -2.90
CA THR A 158 -24.85 -8.75 -3.79
C THR A 158 -23.78 -9.79 -3.50
N ASN A 159 -22.82 -9.49 -2.61
CA ASN A 159 -21.73 -10.39 -2.24
C ASN A 159 -21.85 -10.79 -0.77
N LYS A 160 -22.82 -11.64 -0.46
CA LYS A 160 -23.03 -12.12 0.90
C LYS A 160 -23.16 -13.64 0.94
N ILE A 161 -22.57 -14.29 1.93
CA ILE A 161 -22.54 -15.74 2.06
C ILE A 161 -23.27 -16.23 3.32
N PRO A 162 -23.74 -17.49 3.36
CA PRO A 162 -24.34 -18.05 4.56
C PRO A 162 -23.36 -18.07 5.75
N LEU A 163 -23.88 -17.87 6.96
CA LEU A 163 -23.08 -17.87 8.20
C LEU A 163 -22.23 -19.13 8.35
N GLU A 164 -22.81 -20.30 8.08
CA GLU A 164 -22.08 -21.58 8.18
C GLU A 164 -20.90 -21.69 7.21
N LEU A 165 -20.98 -21.03 6.04
CA LEU A 165 -19.85 -20.93 5.13
C LEU A 165 -18.82 -19.91 5.64
N ALA A 166 -19.28 -18.77 6.17
CA ALA A 166 -18.39 -17.78 6.77
C ALA A 166 -17.56 -18.37 7.92
N LYS A 167 -18.17 -19.14 8.83
CA LYS A 167 -17.47 -19.83 9.91
C LYS A 167 -16.36 -20.77 9.42
N LYS A 168 -16.56 -21.44 8.28
CA LYS A 168 -15.51 -22.26 7.63
C LYS A 168 -14.33 -21.41 7.16
N PHE A 169 -14.60 -20.25 6.56
CA PHE A 169 -13.55 -19.31 6.14
C PHE A 169 -12.82 -18.68 7.33
N TRP A 170 -13.57 -18.30 8.36
CA TRP A 170 -13.04 -17.77 9.62
C TRP A 170 -12.25 -18.81 10.43
N LYS A 171 -12.50 -20.10 10.20
CA LYS A 171 -11.99 -21.23 10.99
C LYS A 171 -12.42 -21.12 12.46
N GLY A 172 -13.66 -20.69 12.69
CA GLY A 172 -14.25 -20.45 14.01
C GLY A 172 -15.59 -19.72 13.91
N ASP A 173 -16.11 -19.29 15.06
CA ASP A 173 -17.39 -18.58 15.13
C ASP A 173 -17.30 -17.07 14.82
N GLU A 174 -16.10 -16.51 14.80
CA GLU A 174 -15.82 -15.09 14.56
C GLU A 174 -14.75 -14.89 13.48
N SER A 175 -14.80 -13.77 12.76
CA SER A 175 -13.80 -13.39 11.76
C SER A 175 -12.39 -13.18 12.33
N GLY A 176 -12.28 -12.86 13.62
CA GLY A 176 -11.02 -12.45 14.24
C GLY A 176 -10.60 -11.02 13.90
N LEU A 177 -11.37 -10.31 13.06
CA LEU A 177 -11.22 -8.87 12.85
C LEU A 177 -11.69 -8.08 14.08
N LYS A 178 -11.21 -6.86 14.22
CA LYS A 178 -11.58 -5.94 15.29
C LYS A 178 -11.83 -4.55 14.72
N ALA A 179 -12.72 -3.80 15.37
CA ALA A 179 -12.90 -2.39 15.10
C ALA A 179 -11.55 -1.69 14.91
N TYR A 180 -11.52 -0.83 13.89
CA TYR A 180 -10.41 0.00 13.49
C TYR A 180 -9.22 -0.73 12.85
N ASP A 181 -9.29 -2.04 12.59
CA ASP A 181 -8.31 -2.75 11.77
C ASP A 181 -8.06 -2.01 10.45
N LEU A 182 -6.79 -1.89 10.06
CA LEU A 182 -6.37 -1.30 8.80
C LEU A 182 -6.26 -2.39 7.75
N ILE A 183 -6.93 -2.24 6.61
CA ILE A 183 -6.99 -3.26 5.58
C ILE A 183 -6.57 -2.66 4.24
N SER A 184 -5.58 -3.25 3.57
CA SER A 184 -5.16 -2.89 2.23
C SER A 184 -5.14 -4.12 1.32
N PRO A 185 -5.43 -4.01 0.02
CA PRO A 185 -5.13 -5.08 -0.92
C PRO A 185 -3.66 -5.48 -0.90
N GLU A 186 -3.36 -6.77 -1.02
CA GLU A 186 -2.00 -7.28 -1.21
C GLU A 186 -1.64 -7.37 -2.71
N ARG A 187 -2.66 -7.59 -3.54
CA ARG A 187 -2.52 -7.92 -4.97
C ARG A 187 -3.68 -7.37 -5.79
N ALA A 188 -3.46 -7.24 -7.09
CA ALA A 188 -4.50 -7.03 -8.10
C ALA A 188 -5.33 -5.76 -7.88
N SER A 189 -4.69 -4.72 -7.36
CA SER A 189 -5.30 -3.42 -7.09
C SER A 189 -4.30 -2.30 -7.29
N LYS A 190 -4.79 -1.16 -7.75
CA LYS A 190 -4.04 0.10 -7.70
C LYS A 190 -3.99 0.70 -6.29
N ASN A 191 -4.83 0.20 -5.37
CA ASN A 191 -4.91 0.68 -3.99
C ASN A 191 -4.00 -0.11 -3.02
N ILE A 192 -3.07 -0.94 -3.53
CA ILE A 192 -2.10 -1.61 -2.65
C ILE A 192 -1.29 -0.54 -1.92
N GLY A 193 -1.22 -0.63 -0.59
CA GLY A 193 -0.59 0.37 0.26
C GLY A 193 -1.50 1.51 0.72
N GLU A 194 -2.71 1.60 0.16
CA GLU A 194 -3.78 2.42 0.73
C GLU A 194 -4.60 1.58 1.70
N PHE A 195 -4.74 2.05 2.94
CA PHE A 195 -5.45 1.34 3.99
C PHE A 195 -6.84 1.91 4.20
N SER A 196 -7.83 1.02 4.18
CA SER A 196 -9.18 1.27 4.63
C SER A 196 -9.35 0.91 6.10
N VAL A 197 -10.18 1.66 6.81
CA VAL A 197 -10.51 1.40 8.21
C VAL A 197 -11.75 0.51 8.29
N LEU A 198 -11.66 -0.56 9.06
CA LEU A 198 -12.82 -1.36 9.44
C LEU A 198 -13.58 -0.65 10.57
N MET A 199 -14.77 -0.11 10.29
CA MET A 199 -15.52 0.58 11.34
C MET A 199 -16.11 -0.41 12.35
N PRO A 200 -16.39 0.02 13.60
CA PRO A 200 -17.16 -0.79 14.53
C PRO A 200 -18.46 -1.31 13.93
N ASN A 201 -18.83 -2.53 14.30
CA ASN A 201 -19.95 -3.32 13.78
C ASN A 201 -19.75 -3.92 12.38
N GLN A 202 -18.65 -3.61 11.68
CA GLN A 202 -18.32 -4.23 10.39
C GLN A 202 -17.42 -5.48 10.53
N GLU A 203 -17.15 -5.97 11.75
CA GLU A 203 -16.21 -7.07 11.98
C GLU A 203 -16.73 -8.40 11.43
N ARG A 204 -18.04 -8.54 11.27
CA ARG A 204 -18.70 -9.78 10.84
C ARG A 204 -18.69 -9.94 9.32
N ILE A 205 -17.50 -9.95 8.74
CA ILE A 205 -17.26 -10.04 7.29
C ILE A 205 -16.27 -11.15 6.93
N VAL A 206 -16.28 -11.58 5.67
CA VAL A 206 -15.26 -12.43 5.07
C VAL A 206 -14.43 -11.59 4.10
N LEU A 207 -13.19 -11.28 4.49
CA LEU A 207 -12.20 -10.73 3.57
C LEU A 207 -11.69 -11.78 2.57
N THR A 208 -11.53 -11.38 1.30
CA THR A 208 -10.71 -12.10 0.33
C THR A 208 -9.30 -12.36 0.87
N LYS A 209 -8.66 -13.44 0.43
CA LYS A 209 -7.34 -13.86 0.95
C LYS A 209 -6.23 -12.82 0.74
N GLU A 210 -6.29 -12.13 -0.40
CA GLU A 210 -5.23 -11.26 -0.94
C GLU A 210 -5.29 -9.84 -0.35
N VAL A 211 -5.29 -9.74 0.97
CA VAL A 211 -5.28 -8.48 1.72
C VAL A 211 -4.24 -8.53 2.84
N ILE A 212 -3.77 -7.35 3.22
CA ILE A 212 -2.94 -7.10 4.38
C ILE A 212 -3.83 -6.45 5.44
N VAL A 213 -3.94 -7.08 6.61
CA VAL A 213 -4.60 -6.51 7.79
C VAL A 213 -3.56 -6.13 8.83
N LEU A 214 -3.53 -4.85 9.23
CA LEU A 214 -2.64 -4.31 10.25
C LEU A 214 -3.43 -3.88 11.50
N ARG A 215 -2.93 -4.31 12.66
CA ARG A 215 -3.50 -3.98 13.98
C ARG A 215 -2.38 -3.62 14.96
N SER A 216 -2.48 -2.48 15.63
CA SER A 216 -1.64 -2.15 16.78
C SER A 216 -1.94 -3.08 17.95
N LEU A 217 -0.89 -3.59 18.58
CA LEU A 217 -0.94 -4.39 19.80
C LEU A 217 -0.57 -3.58 21.04
N VAL A 218 -0.09 -2.35 20.88
CA VAL A 218 0.42 -1.52 21.97
C VAL A 218 -0.67 -0.55 22.42
N GLN A 219 -1.67 -1.06 23.15
CA GLN A 219 -2.82 -0.22 23.49
C GLN A 219 -2.55 0.88 24.53
N GLU A 220 -1.40 0.93 25.22
CA GLU A 220 -1.27 1.88 26.34
C GLU A 220 0.04 2.66 26.51
N MET A 221 1.13 2.44 25.77
CA MET A 221 2.42 3.09 26.11
C MET A 221 3.13 3.84 24.97
N GLU A 222 3.00 3.43 23.71
CA GLU A 222 3.79 4.04 22.61
C GLU A 222 2.90 4.62 21.49
N PHE A 223 2.04 3.81 20.87
CA PHE A 223 1.10 4.27 19.83
C PHE A 223 -0.12 3.35 19.67
N ASP A 224 -1.30 3.93 19.48
CA ASP A 224 -2.55 3.19 19.30
C ASP A 224 -2.90 2.95 17.82
N GLN A 225 -4.05 2.34 17.57
CA GLN A 225 -4.53 2.08 16.20
C GLN A 225 -4.70 3.37 15.39
N PHE A 226 -5.13 4.47 16.02
CA PHE A 226 -5.33 5.75 15.34
C PHE A 226 -4.00 6.43 14.95
N TYR A 227 -2.95 6.23 15.76
CA TYR A 227 -1.60 6.59 15.35
C TYR A 227 -1.12 5.76 14.17
N LEU A 228 -1.35 4.44 14.18
CA LEU A 228 -0.99 3.60 13.03
C LEU A 228 -1.71 4.06 11.76
N MET A 229 -2.99 4.47 11.86
CA MET A 229 -3.72 5.08 10.74
C MET A 229 -3.04 6.36 10.24
N TRP A 230 -2.67 7.26 11.16
CA TRP A 230 -1.96 8.49 10.81
C TRP A 230 -0.65 8.18 10.09
N ALA A 231 0.19 7.32 10.66
CA ALA A 231 1.51 6.98 10.12
C ALA A 231 1.39 6.35 8.73
N MET A 232 0.49 5.39 8.55
CA MET A 232 0.24 4.74 7.24
C MET A 232 -0.40 5.68 6.21
N SER A 233 -1.00 6.80 6.64
CA SER A 233 -1.59 7.78 5.74
C SER A 233 -0.60 8.81 5.18
N LEU A 234 0.60 8.92 5.77
CA LEU A 234 1.61 9.89 5.35
C LEU A 234 2.01 9.66 3.89
N GLU A 235 2.11 10.74 3.12
CA GLU A 235 2.47 10.68 1.70
C GLU A 235 3.82 9.97 1.50
N LEU A 236 4.80 10.28 2.34
CA LEU A 236 6.13 9.64 2.32
C LEU A 236 6.07 8.13 2.63
N VAL A 237 5.14 7.71 3.48
CA VAL A 237 4.91 6.29 3.75
C VAL A 237 4.23 5.62 2.56
N ARG A 238 3.22 6.26 1.96
CA ARG A 238 2.53 5.75 0.76
C ARG A 238 3.45 5.65 -0.45
N LYS A 239 4.31 6.65 -0.69
CA LYS A 239 5.29 6.66 -1.79
C LYS A 239 6.20 5.43 -1.77
N GLN A 240 6.59 4.95 -0.59
CA GLN A 240 7.43 3.75 -0.45
C GLN A 240 6.80 2.49 -1.06
N TRP A 241 5.48 2.39 -1.13
CA TRP A 241 4.79 1.24 -1.74
C TRP A 241 5.06 1.14 -3.23
N ASN A 242 5.23 2.26 -3.93
CA ASN A 242 5.61 2.30 -5.34
C ASN A 242 6.97 1.65 -5.58
N ARG A 243 7.82 1.47 -4.58
CA ARG A 243 9.08 0.73 -4.73
C ARG A 243 8.86 -0.78 -4.69
N VAL A 244 7.91 -1.26 -3.88
CA VAL A 244 7.79 -2.68 -3.51
C VAL A 244 6.63 -3.42 -4.18
N ILE A 245 5.72 -2.71 -4.85
CA ILE A 245 4.64 -3.29 -5.66
C ILE A 245 5.19 -3.63 -7.03
N LEU A 246 5.31 -4.93 -7.33
CA LEU A 246 5.90 -5.40 -8.59
C LEU A 246 4.85 -6.10 -9.43
N MET A 247 5.01 -6.07 -10.75
CA MET A 247 4.16 -6.82 -11.67
C MET A 247 4.52 -8.32 -11.61
N GLN A 248 3.55 -9.16 -11.23
CA GLN A 248 3.64 -10.62 -11.35
C GLN A 248 2.72 -11.08 -12.47
N THR A 249 3.32 -11.53 -13.56
CA THR A 249 2.66 -11.87 -14.83
C THR A 249 1.79 -10.71 -15.33
N ASN A 250 0.52 -10.66 -14.95
CA ASN A 250 -0.47 -9.67 -15.38
C ASN A 250 -1.13 -8.89 -14.24
N ARG A 251 -0.65 -9.04 -12.99
CA ARG A 251 -1.21 -8.34 -11.82
C ARG A 251 -0.12 -7.85 -10.88
N GLU A 252 -0.33 -6.67 -10.31
CA GLU A 252 0.50 -6.08 -9.27
C GLU A 252 0.44 -6.91 -7.99
N ASP A 253 1.58 -7.07 -7.32
CA ASP A 253 1.73 -7.83 -6.08
C ASP A 253 2.83 -7.22 -5.19
N VAL A 254 2.55 -7.06 -3.89
CA VAL A 254 3.57 -6.61 -2.92
C VAL A 254 4.26 -7.76 -2.20
N GLY A 255 3.63 -8.94 -2.10
CA GLY A 255 4.16 -10.09 -1.38
C GLY A 255 4.56 -9.72 0.06
N GLU A 256 5.74 -10.15 0.52
CA GLU A 256 6.26 -9.80 1.85
C GLU A 256 7.08 -8.50 1.90
N ARG A 257 7.29 -7.83 0.74
CA ARG A 257 8.11 -6.62 0.64
C ARG A 257 7.50 -5.42 1.36
N TYR A 258 6.19 -5.45 1.69
CA TYR A 258 5.58 -4.42 2.54
C TYR A 258 6.27 -4.30 3.90
N LYS A 259 6.95 -5.35 4.37
CA LYS A 259 7.73 -5.32 5.60
C LYS A 259 8.87 -4.32 5.57
N GLU A 260 9.35 -3.93 4.39
CA GLU A 260 10.40 -2.93 4.22
C GLU A 260 9.92 -1.49 4.35
N ILE A 261 8.60 -1.26 4.36
CA ILE A 261 8.02 0.09 4.48
C ILE A 261 8.39 0.67 5.84
N LEU A 262 9.03 1.83 5.82
CA LEU A 262 9.37 2.59 7.00
C LEU A 262 8.20 3.48 7.41
N ILE A 263 7.90 3.51 8.70
CA ILE A 263 7.00 4.49 9.30
C ILE A 263 7.70 5.24 10.43
N PRO A 264 7.36 6.51 10.67
CA PRO A 264 7.82 7.20 11.85
C PRO A 264 7.08 6.67 13.08
N ILE A 265 7.82 6.38 14.15
CA ILE A 265 7.31 6.10 15.49
C ILE A 265 7.70 7.23 16.42
N ALA A 266 6.73 7.73 17.16
CA ALA A 266 6.94 8.81 18.11
C ALA A 266 7.70 8.28 19.33
N LYS A 267 8.75 8.99 19.74
CA LYS A 267 9.55 8.64 20.94
C LYS A 267 8.82 8.90 22.25
N LYS A 268 7.71 9.65 22.20
CA LYS A 268 6.89 10.02 23.36
C LYS A 268 5.41 9.87 23.04
N LYS A 269 4.65 9.36 24.01
CA LYS A 269 3.20 9.13 23.90
C LYS A 269 2.44 10.42 23.62
N GLU A 270 2.86 11.55 24.18
CA GLU A 270 2.21 12.85 23.98
C GLU A 270 2.26 13.28 22.51
N ILE A 271 3.39 13.01 21.85
CA ILE A 271 3.59 13.30 20.42
C ILE A 271 2.71 12.38 19.59
N ALA A 272 2.70 11.07 19.91
CA ALA A 272 1.83 10.10 19.25
C ALA A 272 0.37 10.52 19.33
N ASN A 273 -0.10 10.89 20.53
CA ASN A 273 -1.46 11.35 20.78
C ASN A 273 -1.77 12.63 19.99
N SER A 274 -0.84 13.59 19.97
CA SER A 274 -1.02 14.87 19.29
C SER A 274 -1.21 14.71 17.78
N VAL A 275 -0.34 13.95 17.11
CA VAL A 275 -0.41 13.82 15.65
C VAL A 275 -1.60 12.97 15.18
N SER A 276 -2.01 12.02 16.01
CA SER A 276 -3.14 11.12 15.73
C SER A 276 -4.48 11.64 16.23
N TRP A 277 -4.52 12.81 16.89
CA TRP A 277 -5.72 13.30 17.57
C TRP A 277 -6.91 13.45 16.62
N TYR A 278 -6.72 14.09 15.46
CA TYR A 278 -7.80 14.30 14.50
C TYR A 278 -8.28 12.99 13.86
N PHE A 279 -7.38 12.02 13.64
CA PHE A 279 -7.76 10.68 13.18
C PHE A 279 -8.64 9.98 14.20
N ARG A 280 -8.20 9.98 15.47
CA ARG A 280 -8.95 9.41 16.59
C ARG A 280 -10.33 10.05 16.72
N LYS A 281 -10.38 11.38 16.77
CA LYS A 281 -11.64 12.13 16.87
C LYS A 281 -12.58 11.78 15.71
N TYR A 282 -12.11 11.87 14.47
CA TYR A 282 -12.91 11.61 13.28
C TYR A 282 -13.56 10.22 13.29
N TYR A 283 -12.78 9.17 13.56
CA TYR A 283 -13.29 7.80 13.53
C TYR A 283 -14.12 7.42 14.75
N LEU A 284 -13.86 8.00 15.92
CA LEU A 284 -14.70 7.80 17.11
C LEU A 284 -16.07 8.49 16.93
N GLU A 285 -16.10 9.76 16.51
CA GLU A 285 -17.35 10.49 16.27
C GLU A 285 -18.17 9.82 15.14
N GLN A 286 -17.52 9.31 14.10
CA GLN A 286 -18.23 8.52 13.09
C GLN A 286 -18.83 7.23 13.64
N ALA A 287 -18.13 6.53 14.54
CA ALA A 287 -18.66 5.33 15.14
C ALA A 287 -19.89 5.63 16.00
N GLU A 288 -19.87 6.73 16.75
CA GLU A 288 -21.01 7.20 17.53
C GLU A 288 -22.20 7.57 16.62
N LEU A 289 -21.96 8.34 15.56
CA LEU A 289 -22.99 8.70 14.59
C LEU A 289 -23.59 7.47 13.89
N ARG A 290 -22.76 6.51 13.47
CA ARG A 290 -23.22 5.25 12.87
C ARG A 290 -24.09 4.45 13.83
N ARG A 291 -23.67 4.34 15.10
CA ARG A 291 -24.45 3.63 16.13
C ARG A 291 -25.79 4.31 16.38
N ALA A 292 -25.79 5.63 16.56
CA ALA A 292 -27.01 6.40 16.76
C ALA A 292 -27.95 6.28 15.56
N PHE A 293 -27.41 6.32 14.33
CA PHE A 293 -28.20 6.16 13.11
C PHE A 293 -28.81 4.75 13.02
N GLN A 294 -28.03 3.69 13.27
CA GLN A 294 -28.54 2.31 13.27
C GLN A 294 -29.64 2.10 14.32
N SER A 295 -29.43 2.57 15.55
CA SER A 295 -30.45 2.45 16.61
C SER A 295 -31.76 3.14 16.28
N ASN A 296 -31.74 4.22 15.48
CA ASN A 296 -32.96 4.87 14.99
C ASN A 296 -33.63 4.06 13.88
N LEU A 297 -32.86 3.45 12.97
CA LEU A 297 -33.41 2.57 11.93
C LEU A 297 -34.06 1.32 12.51
N ASP A 298 -33.53 0.78 13.62
CA ASP A 298 -34.04 -0.44 14.25
C ASP A 298 -35.41 -0.26 14.93
N ILE A 299 -35.75 0.98 15.32
CA ILE A 299 -37.05 1.32 15.94
C ILE A 299 -38.04 1.97 14.96
N ASP A 300 -37.63 2.19 13.71
CA ASP A 300 -38.48 2.71 12.66
C ASP A 300 -39.56 1.67 12.29
N GLU A 301 -40.78 2.13 12.00
CA GLU A 301 -41.87 1.25 11.59
C GLU A 301 -41.65 0.67 10.19
N PHE A 302 -40.79 1.30 9.38
CA PHE A 302 -40.43 0.87 8.04
C PHE A 302 -39.11 0.11 8.02
N LYS A 303 -39.02 -0.89 7.13
CA LYS A 303 -37.78 -1.63 6.90
C LYS A 303 -36.88 -0.85 5.94
N HIS A 304 -35.68 -0.51 6.42
CA HIS A 304 -34.66 0.17 5.61
C HIS A 304 -33.61 -0.81 5.09
N SER A 305 -33.22 -0.67 3.81
CA SER A 305 -32.12 -1.43 3.22
C SER A 305 -30.83 -0.61 3.24
N PHE A 306 -30.26 -0.43 4.44
CA PHE A 306 -29.03 0.32 4.67
C PHE A 306 -28.03 -0.54 5.45
N TYR A 307 -26.79 -0.68 4.96
CA TYR A 307 -25.81 -1.61 5.52
C TYR A 307 -24.65 -0.84 6.15
N LEU A 308 -24.73 -0.64 7.46
CA LEU A 308 -23.64 -0.10 8.27
C LEU A 308 -22.79 -1.19 8.92
N GLU A 309 -23.34 -2.41 9.01
CA GLU A 309 -22.79 -3.61 9.64
C GLU A 309 -22.51 -4.71 8.60
#